data_AF-A0A969RT98-F1
#
_entry.id   AF-A0A969RT98-F1
#
_cell.length_a   1.000
_cell.length_b   1.000
_cell.length_c   1.000
_cell.angle_alpha   90.00
_cell.angle_beta   90.00
_cell.angle_gamma   90.00
#
_symmetry.space_group_name_H-M   'P 1'
#
loop_
_entity.id
_entity.type
_entity.pdbx_description
1 polymer ?
#
loop_
_entity_poly.entity_id
_entity_poly.type
_entity_poly.pdbx_seq_one_letter_code
_entity_poly.pdbx_strand_id
1 'polypeptide(L)'
;MAKHDFLNQLKSRLKRSLLPKQPSNNRGFTLLELLIVVGIAGGIIAGLMYIVVELLGTDQREASRSETQREMQMAMDYISTELREAVYVYTGESLQCAGLPTGCQPLSTYLPDSVGTNSIPIIAFWKQEPFPNDVPAGSDRARCFTANPPAGISCLAGSSYALVVYSLSKANSGIWSNNARITRYALTEFNSEGMLNQGYVNPGSFDNFAIWPFGKATAGSPTTNLQSAALASGRQVGRPGTTRSVTPAVLVDFVDGGVGGVRQAPSCPVPGITDPNVVDSYSLSPPGTLLNSTPGFAGVRGFFACVSRRTTTVNGVTTEVDTGLNQDVILYVRGNANGRPGVIGDVFLPSLETRVLSRGVRSKLPSSN
;
A
#
# COMPACT_ATOMS: atom_id res chain seq x y z
N MET A 1 102.14 -2.96 36.59
CA MET A 1 100.98 -2.48 35.81
C MET A 1 100.00 -3.63 35.61
N ALA A 2 99.49 -4.12 36.74
CA ALA A 2 98.60 -5.28 36.87
C ALA A 2 97.78 -5.02 38.13
N LYS A 3 96.49 -4.73 37.99
CA LYS A 3 95.50 -4.82 39.10
C LYS A 3 94.06 -4.45 38.71
N HIS A 4 93.80 -3.85 37.55
CA HIS A 4 92.45 -3.38 37.23
C HIS A 4 91.58 -4.32 36.36
N ASP A 5 92.17 -5.33 35.70
CA ASP A 5 91.39 -6.22 34.80
C ASP A 5 90.87 -7.51 35.46
N PHE A 6 91.34 -7.87 36.65
CA PHE A 6 90.94 -9.14 37.29
C PHE A 6 89.56 -9.07 37.96
N LEU A 7 89.13 -7.88 38.41
CA LEU A 7 87.86 -7.71 39.12
C LEU A 7 86.63 -7.68 38.21
N ASN A 8 86.79 -7.38 36.92
CA ASN A 8 85.68 -7.36 35.96
C ASN A 8 85.40 -8.73 35.32
N GLN A 9 86.38 -9.63 35.25
CA GLN A 9 86.15 -11.01 34.79
C GLN A 9 85.49 -11.91 35.85
N LEU A 10 85.60 -11.57 37.15
CA LEU A 10 84.92 -12.30 38.22
C LEU A 10 83.41 -11.96 38.31
N LYS A 11 82.99 -10.75 37.91
CA LYS A 11 81.56 -10.38 37.86
C LYS A 11 80.79 -11.01 36.69
N SER A 12 81.46 -11.39 35.60
CA SER A 12 80.79 -12.00 34.43
C SER A 12 80.58 -13.51 34.57
N ARG A 13 81.25 -14.18 35.51
CA ARG A 13 81.11 -15.64 35.74
C ARG A 13 80.16 -16.01 36.87
N LEU A 14 79.73 -15.06 37.70
CA LEU A 14 78.81 -15.30 38.84
C LEU A 14 77.33 -14.99 38.55
N LYS A 15 76.99 -14.46 37.36
CA LYS A 15 75.59 -14.18 36.94
C LYS A 15 74.99 -15.20 35.97
N ARG A 16 75.49 -16.45 35.97
CA ARG A 16 74.95 -17.55 35.15
C ARG A 16 74.51 -18.76 35.97
N SER A 17 74.13 -18.54 37.23
CA SER A 17 73.79 -19.60 38.19
C SER A 17 72.47 -19.36 38.93
N LEU A 18 71.51 -18.68 38.31
CA LEU A 18 70.13 -18.62 38.82
C LEU A 18 69.14 -18.84 37.67
N LEU A 19 69.26 -20.01 37.05
CA LEU A 19 68.11 -20.65 36.41
C LEU A 19 67.63 -21.72 37.40
N PRO A 20 66.45 -21.58 38.02
CA PRO A 20 65.87 -22.67 38.77
C PRO A 20 65.68 -23.82 37.79
N LYS A 21 66.38 -24.93 38.06
CA LYS A 21 66.14 -26.21 37.42
C LYS A 21 64.74 -26.63 37.88
N GLN A 22 63.72 -26.33 37.07
CA GLN A 22 62.38 -26.82 37.32
C GLN A 22 62.48 -28.36 37.42
N PRO A 23 62.07 -28.98 38.54
CA PRO A 23 61.88 -30.41 38.55
C PRO A 23 60.80 -30.72 37.50
N SER A 24 61.16 -31.48 36.47
CA SER A 24 60.20 -32.12 35.58
C SER A 24 59.43 -33.17 36.39
N ASN A 25 58.50 -32.70 37.22
CA ASN A 25 57.43 -33.52 37.74
C ASN A 25 56.54 -33.89 36.55
N ASN A 26 56.95 -34.91 35.80
CA ASN A 26 56.08 -35.68 34.93
C ASN A 26 55.07 -36.43 35.81
N ARG A 27 54.19 -35.68 36.47
CA ARG A 27 52.90 -36.21 36.89
C ARG A 27 52.10 -36.31 35.61
N GLY A 28 52.02 -37.52 35.06
CA GLY A 28 51.18 -37.79 33.90
C GLY A 28 49.75 -37.30 34.19
N PHE A 29 49.15 -36.64 33.20
CA PHE A 29 47.74 -36.22 33.26
C PHE A 29 46.90 -37.40 33.72
N THR A 30 46.19 -37.23 34.84
CA THR A 30 45.23 -38.25 35.27
C THR A 30 44.05 -38.22 34.31
N LEU A 31 43.53 -39.39 33.93
CA LEU A 31 42.42 -39.52 32.97
C LEU A 31 41.17 -38.74 33.45
N LEU A 32 41.00 -38.62 34.78
CA LEU A 32 39.96 -37.82 35.43
C LEU A 32 40.10 -36.31 35.17
N GLU A 33 41.31 -35.77 35.24
CA GLU A 33 41.56 -34.34 35.02
C GLU A 33 41.23 -33.95 33.57
N LEU A 34 41.58 -34.82 32.61
CA LEU A 34 41.22 -34.64 31.21
C LEU A 34 39.70 -34.73 30.98
N LEU A 35 39.00 -35.63 31.69
CA LEU A 35 37.54 -35.72 31.65
C LEU A 35 36.87 -34.42 32.13
N ILE A 36 37.33 -33.85 33.24
CA ILE A 36 36.78 -32.60 33.78
C ILE A 36 37.02 -31.44 32.82
N VAL A 37 38.23 -31.34 32.24
CA VAL A 37 38.55 -30.29 31.26
C VAL A 37 37.65 -30.40 30.03
N VAL A 38 37.44 -31.61 29.49
CA VAL A 38 36.52 -31.83 28.36
C VAL A 38 35.08 -31.48 28.74
N GLY A 39 34.65 -31.80 29.96
CA GLY A 39 33.33 -31.44 30.47
C GLY A 39 33.12 -29.93 30.56
N ILE A 40 34.07 -29.20 31.14
CA ILE A 40 34.01 -27.73 31.27
C ILE A 40 34.09 -27.07 29.89
N ALA A 41 35.02 -27.50 29.04
CA ALA A 41 35.17 -26.98 27.68
C ALA A 41 33.91 -27.23 26.84
N GLY A 42 33.33 -28.42 26.92
CA GLY A 42 32.07 -28.77 26.26
C GLY A 42 30.91 -27.90 26.75
N GLY A 43 30.82 -27.66 28.06
CA GLY A 43 29.81 -26.77 28.64
C GLY A 43 29.93 -25.33 28.13
N ILE A 44 31.15 -24.80 28.04
CA ILE A 44 31.40 -23.44 27.52
C ILE A 44 31.02 -23.37 26.03
N ILE A 45 31.42 -24.34 25.22
CA ILE A 45 31.11 -24.36 23.78
C ILE A 45 29.60 -24.44 23.56
N ALA A 46 28.90 -25.30 24.30
CA ALA A 46 27.44 -25.40 24.24
C ALA A 46 26.75 -24.07 24.61
N GLY A 47 27.24 -23.40 25.66
CA GLY A 47 26.73 -22.08 26.07
C GLY A 47 26.94 -21.00 25.01
N LEU A 48 28.13 -20.93 24.41
CA LEU A 48 28.42 -19.99 23.33
C LEU A 48 27.59 -20.27 22.08
N MET A 49 27.42 -21.54 21.70
CA MET A 49 26.60 -21.94 20.55
C MET A 49 25.14 -21.56 20.75
N TYR A 50 24.60 -21.72 21.96
CA TYR A 50 23.24 -21.31 22.30
C TYR A 50 23.03 -19.80 22.09
N ILE A 51 23.95 -18.97 22.58
CA ILE A 51 23.89 -17.50 22.41
C ILE A 51 23.91 -17.10 20.93
N VAL A 52 24.75 -17.74 20.11
CA VAL A 52 24.82 -17.44 18.67
C VAL A 52 23.49 -17.73 17.97
N VAL A 53 22.82 -18.83 18.32
CA VAL A 53 21.50 -19.16 17.73
C VAL A 53 20.44 -18.11 18.10
N GLU A 54 20.44 -17.63 19.35
CA GLU A 54 19.52 -16.56 19.77
C GLU A 54 19.81 -15.22 19.07
N LEU A 55 21.09 -14.87 18.89
CA LEU A 55 21.49 -13.67 18.16
C LEU A 55 21.08 -13.76 16.69
N LEU A 56 21.34 -14.89 16.02
CA LEU A 56 20.92 -15.09 14.63
C LEU A 56 19.39 -15.03 14.48
N GLY A 57 18.64 -15.59 15.43
CA GLY A 57 17.18 -15.50 15.44
C GLY A 57 16.69 -14.06 15.63
N THR A 58 17.35 -13.29 16.49
CA THR A 58 17.03 -11.88 16.72
C THR A 58 17.36 -11.02 15.50
N ASP A 59 18.54 -11.21 14.90
CA ASP A 59 18.97 -10.51 13.70
C ASP A 59 18.02 -10.79 12.52
N GLN A 60 17.62 -12.05 12.35
CA GLN A 60 16.67 -12.43 11.30
C GLN A 60 15.29 -11.77 11.51
N ARG A 61 14.80 -11.75 12.75
CA ARG A 61 13.52 -11.10 13.10
C ARG A 61 13.58 -9.60 12.86
N GLU A 62 14.66 -8.95 13.24
CA GLU A 62 14.82 -7.51 13.10
C GLU A 62 14.99 -7.12 11.63
N ALA A 63 15.78 -7.87 10.86
CA ALA A 63 15.88 -7.70 9.41
C ALA A 63 14.51 -7.81 8.72
N SER A 64 13.70 -8.82 9.09
CA SER A 64 12.35 -9.00 8.55
C SER A 64 11.40 -7.83 8.88
N ARG A 65 11.53 -7.22 10.07
CA ARG A 65 10.76 -6.03 10.45
C ARG A 65 11.18 -4.80 9.69
N SER A 66 12.49 -4.54 9.61
CA SER A 66 13.04 -3.41 8.85
C SER A 66 12.66 -3.49 7.38
N GLU A 67 12.72 -4.68 6.78
CA GLU A 67 12.31 -4.88 5.39
C GLU A 67 10.82 -4.61 5.19
N THR A 68 9.96 -5.12 6.08
CA THR A 68 8.51 -4.84 6.00
C THR A 68 8.23 -3.35 6.13
N GLN A 69 8.89 -2.64 7.06
CA GLN A 69 8.72 -1.19 7.21
C GLN A 69 9.15 -0.42 5.96
N ARG A 70 10.28 -0.82 5.36
CA ARG A 70 10.78 -0.22 4.12
C ARG A 70 9.82 -0.46 2.96
N GLU A 71 9.30 -1.67 2.79
CA GLU A 71 8.30 -1.99 1.78
C GLU A 71 7.01 -1.16 1.96
N MET A 72 6.51 -1.02 3.20
CA MET A 72 5.34 -0.18 3.48
C MET A 72 5.59 1.30 3.09
N GLN A 73 6.78 1.84 3.39
CA GLN A 73 7.14 3.21 3.01
C GLN A 73 7.16 3.39 1.50
N MET A 74 7.79 2.46 0.77
CA MET A 74 7.81 2.49 -0.70
C MET A 74 6.40 2.41 -1.31
N ALA A 75 5.52 1.57 -0.75
CA ALA A 75 4.12 1.54 -1.18
C ALA A 75 3.39 2.85 -0.90
N MET A 76 3.57 3.42 0.29
CA MET A 76 2.94 4.68 0.67
C MET A 76 3.37 5.83 -0.25
N ASP A 77 4.67 5.90 -0.59
CA ASP A 77 5.20 6.90 -1.50
C ASP A 77 4.65 6.72 -2.93
N TYR A 78 4.55 5.47 -3.39
CA TYR A 78 3.97 5.13 -4.69
C TYR A 78 2.49 5.54 -4.78
N ILE A 79 1.66 5.13 -3.81
CA ILE A 79 0.24 5.49 -3.75
C ILE A 79 0.07 7.01 -3.65
N SER A 80 0.88 7.67 -2.82
CA SER A 80 0.83 9.12 -2.63
C SER A 80 1.15 9.88 -3.91
N THR A 81 2.12 9.38 -4.69
CA THR A 81 2.49 9.99 -5.97
C THR A 81 1.34 9.92 -6.96
N GLU A 82 0.66 8.78 -7.07
CA GLU A 82 -0.52 8.67 -7.95
C GLU A 82 -1.71 9.50 -7.45
N LEU A 83 -1.91 9.60 -6.13
CA LEU A 83 -2.97 10.42 -5.54
C LEU A 83 -2.77 11.92 -5.82
N ARG A 84 -1.53 12.40 -5.95
CA ARG A 84 -1.26 13.81 -6.32
C ARG A 84 -1.75 14.12 -7.74
N GLU A 85 -1.75 13.12 -8.62
CA GLU A 85 -2.23 13.20 -10.00
C GLU A 85 -3.74 12.94 -10.14
N ALA A 86 -4.42 12.67 -9.01
CA ALA A 86 -5.85 12.41 -9.02
C ALA A 86 -6.65 13.67 -9.42
N VAL A 87 -7.62 13.44 -10.29
CA VAL A 87 -8.62 14.40 -10.74
C VAL A 87 -9.87 14.33 -9.87
N TYR A 88 -10.20 13.14 -9.39
CA TYR A 88 -11.32 12.90 -8.48
C TYR A 88 -11.03 11.67 -7.62
N VAL A 89 -11.20 11.79 -6.30
CA VAL A 89 -11.03 10.72 -5.31
C VAL A 89 -12.39 10.38 -4.71
N TYR A 90 -12.73 9.09 -4.72
CA TYR A 90 -13.96 8.60 -4.13
C TYR A 90 -13.90 8.63 -2.60
N THR A 91 -14.96 9.13 -1.97
CA THR A 91 -15.19 9.00 -0.54
C THR A 91 -15.65 7.59 -0.18
N GLY A 92 -15.58 7.21 1.11
CA GLY A 92 -16.01 5.90 1.56
C GLY A 92 -17.49 5.61 1.25
N GLU A 93 -18.34 6.62 1.38
CA GLU A 93 -19.77 6.53 1.03
C GLU A 93 -19.97 6.33 -0.48
N SER A 94 -19.19 7.05 -1.30
CA SER A 94 -19.26 6.91 -2.76
C SER A 94 -18.85 5.50 -3.23
N LEU A 95 -17.89 4.85 -2.56
CA LEU A 95 -17.53 3.47 -2.85
C LEU A 95 -18.67 2.47 -2.59
N GLN A 96 -19.54 2.76 -1.62
CA GLN A 96 -20.73 1.96 -1.30
C GLN A 96 -21.98 2.40 -2.05
N CYS A 97 -21.88 3.48 -2.83
CA CYS A 97 -23.01 4.17 -3.40
C CYS A 97 -24.03 4.71 -2.37
N ALA A 98 -23.58 5.02 -1.16
CA ALA A 98 -24.40 5.67 -0.15
C ALA A 98 -24.56 7.17 -0.49
N GLY A 99 -25.82 7.64 -0.60
CA GLY A 99 -26.13 9.02 -1.00
C GLY A 99 -26.16 9.27 -2.52
N LEU A 100 -26.09 8.21 -3.32
CA LEU A 100 -26.17 8.24 -4.78
C LEU A 100 -27.55 7.75 -5.29
N PRO A 101 -27.86 7.90 -6.60
CA PRO A 101 -29.20 7.64 -7.14
C PRO A 101 -29.74 6.23 -6.83
N THR A 102 -31.06 6.14 -6.68
CA THR A 102 -31.79 4.90 -6.37
C THR A 102 -31.41 3.78 -7.35
N GLY A 103 -31.01 2.62 -6.82
CA GLY A 103 -30.59 1.46 -7.62
C GLY A 103 -29.08 1.35 -7.86
N CYS A 104 -28.28 2.29 -7.34
CA CYS A 104 -26.84 2.16 -7.39
C CYS A 104 -26.33 1.01 -6.51
N GLN A 105 -25.20 0.42 -6.92
CA GLN A 105 -24.51 -0.68 -6.24
C GLN A 105 -23.08 -0.25 -5.89
N PRO A 106 -22.41 -0.91 -4.93
CA PRO A 106 -21.02 -0.62 -4.60
C PRO A 106 -20.12 -0.67 -5.85
N LEU A 107 -19.09 0.18 -5.89
CA LEU A 107 -18.17 0.30 -7.03
C LEU A 107 -17.56 -1.05 -7.45
N SER A 108 -17.32 -1.95 -6.49
CA SER A 108 -16.83 -3.31 -6.73
C SER A 108 -17.69 -4.15 -7.69
N THR A 109 -18.99 -3.84 -7.82
CA THR A 109 -19.91 -4.50 -8.76
C THR A 109 -19.59 -4.19 -10.22
N TYR A 110 -18.96 -3.04 -10.48
CA TYR A 110 -18.62 -2.54 -11.81
C TYR A 110 -17.16 -2.75 -12.20
N LEU A 111 -16.36 -3.30 -11.28
CA LEU A 111 -14.95 -3.64 -11.44
C LEU A 111 -14.79 -5.16 -11.57
N PRO A 112 -13.71 -5.71 -12.14
CA PRO A 112 -13.52 -7.16 -12.24
C PRO A 112 -13.66 -7.90 -10.90
N ASP A 113 -14.06 -9.17 -10.94
CA ASP A 113 -14.23 -10.00 -9.73
C ASP A 113 -12.98 -10.12 -8.88
N SER A 114 -11.80 -9.98 -9.49
CA SER A 114 -10.51 -10.00 -8.81
C SER A 114 -10.28 -8.82 -7.86
N VAL A 115 -11.05 -7.73 -8.00
CA VAL A 115 -10.99 -6.56 -7.13
C VAL A 115 -12.04 -6.64 -5.99
N GLY A 116 -13.11 -7.42 -6.18
CA GLY A 116 -14.20 -7.56 -5.20
C GLY A 116 -14.21 -8.87 -4.42
N THR A 117 -13.63 -9.94 -4.94
CA THR A 117 -13.62 -11.27 -4.29
C THR A 117 -12.43 -11.38 -3.35
N ASN A 118 -12.67 -11.61 -2.06
CA ASN A 118 -11.64 -11.64 -1.02
C ASN A 118 -10.77 -10.37 -0.97
N SER A 119 -11.31 -9.24 -1.43
CA SER A 119 -10.64 -7.95 -1.42
C SER A 119 -11.64 -6.82 -1.20
N ILE A 120 -11.18 -5.72 -0.59
CA ILE A 120 -12.00 -4.54 -0.33
C ILE A 120 -11.33 -3.31 -0.91
N PRO A 121 -12.03 -2.52 -1.76
CA PRO A 121 -11.51 -1.25 -2.23
C PRO A 121 -11.39 -0.28 -1.05
N ILE A 122 -10.20 0.28 -0.88
CA ILE A 122 -9.89 1.24 0.17
C ILE A 122 -9.85 2.66 -0.39
N ILE A 123 -9.20 2.82 -1.55
CA ILE A 123 -9.12 4.09 -2.26
C ILE A 123 -9.44 3.80 -3.72
N ALA A 124 -10.29 4.63 -4.30
CA ALA A 124 -10.45 4.71 -5.75
C ALA A 124 -10.31 6.17 -6.17
N PHE A 125 -9.69 6.40 -7.32
CA PHE A 125 -9.60 7.74 -7.90
C PHE A 125 -9.41 7.68 -9.42
N TRP A 126 -9.81 8.75 -10.07
CA TRP A 126 -9.51 9.00 -11.47
C TRP A 126 -8.23 9.81 -11.58
N LYS A 127 -7.30 9.40 -12.44
CA LYS A 127 -6.14 10.19 -12.82
C LYS A 127 -6.05 10.31 -14.35
N GLN A 128 -5.26 11.26 -14.84
CA GLN A 128 -4.97 11.33 -16.28
C GLN A 128 -3.80 10.40 -16.60
N GLU A 129 -3.91 9.67 -17.69
CA GLU A 129 -2.88 8.76 -18.20
C GLU A 129 -2.66 9.01 -19.69
N PRO A 130 -1.41 9.16 -20.16
CA PRO A 130 -1.13 9.37 -21.56
C PRO A 130 -1.64 8.21 -22.41
N PHE A 131 -2.06 8.48 -23.64
CA PHE A 131 -2.42 7.42 -24.57
C PHE A 131 -1.24 6.48 -24.85
N PRO A 132 -1.46 5.15 -24.94
CA PRO A 132 -0.40 4.23 -25.36
C PRO A 132 0.09 4.57 -26.77
N ASN A 133 1.37 4.26 -27.04
CA ASN A 133 1.99 4.54 -28.34
C ASN A 133 1.31 3.80 -29.50
N ASP A 134 0.70 2.65 -29.19
CA ASP A 134 0.02 1.77 -30.14
C ASP A 134 -1.41 2.23 -30.47
N VAL A 135 -1.92 3.29 -29.83
CA VAL A 135 -3.16 3.95 -30.31
C VAL A 135 -2.84 4.50 -31.70
N PRO A 136 -3.49 4.00 -32.78
CA PRO A 136 -3.07 4.31 -34.13
C PRO A 136 -3.05 5.82 -34.35
N ALA A 137 -1.89 6.33 -34.74
CA ALA A 137 -1.69 7.76 -34.97
C ALA A 137 -2.70 8.32 -36.00
N GLY A 138 -3.30 7.49 -36.85
CA GLY A 138 -4.25 7.90 -37.89
C GLY A 138 -5.75 7.83 -37.56
N SER A 139 -6.20 7.14 -36.50
CA SER A 139 -7.66 7.00 -36.24
C SER A 139 -8.16 7.91 -35.13
N ASP A 140 -7.47 7.99 -33.99
CA ASP A 140 -8.03 8.63 -32.80
C ASP A 140 -7.09 9.69 -32.20
N ARG A 141 -5.78 9.41 -32.14
CA ARG A 141 -4.78 10.35 -31.60
C ARG A 141 -4.56 11.58 -32.50
N ALA A 142 -4.43 11.44 -33.82
CA ALA A 142 -4.35 12.60 -34.71
C ALA A 142 -5.67 13.37 -34.79
N ARG A 143 -6.82 12.70 -34.64
CA ARG A 143 -8.14 13.35 -34.66
C ARG A 143 -8.37 14.28 -33.48
N CYS A 144 -7.71 14.00 -32.35
CA CYS A 144 -7.61 14.94 -31.23
C CYS A 144 -6.91 16.25 -31.58
N PHE A 145 -5.98 16.24 -32.53
CA PHE A 145 -5.25 17.43 -33.00
C PHE A 145 -5.93 18.12 -34.19
N THR A 146 -6.88 17.46 -34.87
CA THR A 146 -7.58 17.99 -36.06
C THR A 146 -9.05 18.37 -35.81
N ALA A 147 -9.43 18.65 -34.55
CA ALA A 147 -10.75 19.18 -34.13
C ALA A 147 -11.99 18.29 -34.38
N ASN A 148 -11.85 17.04 -34.82
CA ASN A 148 -12.96 16.09 -35.03
C ASN A 148 -12.69 14.75 -34.33
N PRO A 149 -12.73 14.71 -32.99
CA PRO A 149 -12.59 13.46 -32.26
C PRO A 149 -13.72 12.48 -32.64
N PRO A 150 -13.44 11.17 -32.73
CA PRO A 150 -14.48 10.15 -32.80
C PRO A 150 -15.45 10.29 -31.62
N ALA A 151 -16.73 10.02 -31.85
CA ALA A 151 -17.75 10.08 -30.81
C ALA A 151 -17.38 9.17 -29.62
N GLY A 152 -17.20 9.76 -28.44
CA GLY A 152 -16.88 9.05 -27.19
C GLY A 152 -15.44 9.14 -26.72
N ILE A 153 -14.53 9.76 -27.49
CA ILE A 153 -13.13 9.99 -27.07
C ILE A 153 -12.97 11.46 -26.67
N SER A 154 -12.69 11.72 -25.39
CA SER A 154 -12.38 13.07 -24.92
C SER A 154 -10.91 13.38 -25.17
N CYS A 155 -10.65 14.24 -26.16
CA CYS A 155 -9.30 14.64 -26.54
C CYS A 155 -8.72 15.71 -25.61
N LEU A 156 -8.55 15.36 -24.33
CA LEU A 156 -7.74 16.15 -23.41
C LEU A 156 -6.26 15.92 -23.75
N ALA A 157 -5.59 16.88 -24.40
CA ALA A 157 -4.13 17.00 -24.48
C ALA A 157 -3.27 15.70 -24.62
N GLY A 158 -3.75 14.66 -25.31
CA GLY A 158 -3.03 13.39 -25.45
C GLY A 158 -3.13 12.42 -24.27
N SER A 159 -4.08 12.62 -23.35
CA SER A 159 -4.35 11.77 -22.19
C SER A 159 -5.81 11.31 -22.13
N SER A 160 -6.02 10.14 -21.51
CA SER A 160 -7.31 9.60 -21.11
C SER A 160 -7.43 9.60 -19.59
N TYR A 161 -8.62 9.31 -19.06
CA TYR A 161 -8.78 9.09 -17.62
C TYR A 161 -8.64 7.60 -17.30
N ALA A 162 -7.87 7.28 -16.26
CA ALA A 162 -7.75 5.93 -15.73
C ALA A 162 -8.33 5.87 -14.31
N LEU A 163 -9.18 4.88 -14.05
CA LEU A 163 -9.69 4.59 -12.71
C LEU A 163 -8.70 3.68 -12.00
N VAL A 164 -8.02 4.20 -10.99
CA VAL A 164 -7.09 3.46 -10.15
C VAL A 164 -7.80 3.08 -8.86
N VAL A 165 -7.71 1.81 -8.49
CA VAL A 165 -8.31 1.25 -7.29
C VAL A 165 -7.25 0.51 -6.49
N TYR A 166 -7.03 0.98 -5.27
CA TYR A 166 -6.22 0.30 -4.28
C TYR A 166 -7.13 -0.46 -3.33
N SER A 167 -6.86 -1.75 -3.18
CA SER A 167 -7.65 -2.64 -2.34
C SER A 167 -6.78 -3.43 -1.37
N LEU A 168 -7.38 -3.78 -0.24
CA LEU A 168 -6.79 -4.73 0.70
C LEU A 168 -7.28 -6.12 0.31
N SER A 169 -6.38 -7.03 -0.03
CA SER A 169 -6.71 -8.39 -0.45
C SER A 169 -6.24 -9.42 0.58
N LYS A 170 -7.12 -10.40 0.84
CA LYS A 170 -6.84 -11.62 1.62
C LYS A 170 -6.82 -12.87 0.76
N ALA A 171 -6.83 -12.72 -0.57
CA ALA A 171 -6.81 -13.85 -1.48
C ALA A 171 -5.52 -14.68 -1.28
N ASN A 172 -5.69 -15.98 -1.06
CA ASN A 172 -4.58 -16.93 -0.95
C ASN A 172 -4.24 -17.49 -2.34
N SER A 173 -2.98 -17.35 -2.76
CA SER A 173 -2.46 -17.84 -4.04
C SER A 173 -1.53 -19.05 -3.88
N GLY A 174 -1.57 -19.77 -2.76
CA GLY A 174 -0.75 -20.96 -2.44
C GLY A 174 0.70 -20.65 -2.03
N ILE A 175 1.28 -19.58 -2.56
CA ILE A 175 2.67 -19.16 -2.27
C ILE A 175 2.74 -18.23 -1.03
N TRP A 176 1.60 -17.74 -0.54
CA TRP A 176 1.53 -16.66 0.44
C TRP A 176 0.75 -17.03 1.71
N SER A 177 1.29 -16.66 2.88
CA SER A 177 0.71 -16.96 4.19
C SER A 177 -0.27 -15.87 4.67
N ASN A 178 -1.48 -15.89 4.11
CA ASN A 178 -2.78 -15.55 4.73
C ASN A 178 -3.03 -14.23 5.51
N ASN A 179 -2.13 -13.23 5.58
CA ASN A 179 -2.42 -11.99 6.31
C ASN A 179 -3.30 -11.00 5.52
N ALA A 180 -2.68 -9.98 4.92
CA ALA A 180 -3.28 -9.14 3.90
C ALA A 180 -2.19 -8.58 2.98
N ARG A 181 -2.58 -8.15 1.79
CA ARG A 181 -1.70 -7.47 0.83
C ARG A 181 -2.41 -6.27 0.21
N ILE A 182 -1.66 -5.26 -0.21
CA ILE A 182 -2.20 -4.14 -0.98
C ILE A 182 -2.10 -4.48 -2.45
N THR A 183 -3.24 -4.46 -3.13
CA THR A 183 -3.34 -4.66 -4.58
C THR A 183 -3.78 -3.40 -5.28
N ARG A 184 -3.26 -3.18 -6.48
CA ARG A 184 -3.59 -2.07 -7.37
C ARG A 184 -4.24 -2.60 -8.63
N TYR A 185 -5.39 -2.06 -8.96
CA TYR A 185 -6.07 -2.25 -10.23
C TYR A 185 -6.17 -0.91 -10.96
N ALA A 186 -5.96 -0.90 -12.27
CA ALA A 186 -6.15 0.27 -13.11
C ALA A 186 -7.03 -0.08 -14.31
N LEU A 187 -8.13 0.65 -14.47
CA LEU A 187 -9.00 0.59 -15.64
C LEU A 187 -8.72 1.80 -16.52
N THR A 188 -7.93 1.58 -17.57
CA THR A 188 -7.58 2.57 -18.59
C THR A 188 -8.62 2.57 -19.72
N GLU A 189 -8.68 3.66 -20.50
CA GLU A 189 -9.55 3.71 -21.69
C GLU A 189 -9.09 2.72 -22.77
N PHE A 190 -7.77 2.63 -22.96
CA PHE A 190 -7.13 1.78 -23.96
C PHE A 190 -6.24 0.72 -23.31
N ASN A 191 -6.19 -0.47 -23.90
CA ASN A 191 -5.22 -1.50 -23.55
C ASN A 191 -3.85 -1.23 -24.17
N SER A 192 -2.87 -2.11 -23.92
CA SER A 192 -1.51 -2.00 -24.48
C SER A 192 -1.47 -2.07 -26.01
N GLU A 193 -2.50 -2.59 -26.66
CA GLU A 193 -2.61 -2.70 -28.12
C GLU A 193 -3.37 -1.50 -28.73
N GLY A 194 -3.68 -0.48 -27.93
CA GLY A 194 -4.42 0.71 -28.36
C GLY A 194 -5.92 0.48 -28.59
N MET A 195 -6.47 -0.67 -28.20
CA MET A 195 -7.89 -0.97 -28.30
C MET A 195 -8.64 -0.53 -27.04
N LEU A 196 -9.92 -0.15 -27.20
CA LEU A 196 -10.78 0.23 -26.08
C LEU A 196 -10.96 -0.94 -25.09
N ASN A 197 -10.76 -0.67 -23.80
CA ASN A 197 -11.00 -1.63 -22.75
C ASN A 197 -12.50 -1.90 -22.56
N GLN A 198 -12.86 -3.17 -22.43
CA GLN A 198 -14.22 -3.60 -22.13
C GLN A 198 -14.70 -3.01 -20.80
N GLY A 199 -15.92 -2.48 -20.79
CA GLY A 199 -16.53 -1.88 -19.60
C GLY A 199 -15.94 -0.55 -19.16
N TYR A 200 -15.01 0.03 -19.92
CA TYR A 200 -14.57 1.40 -19.68
C TYR A 200 -15.69 2.39 -20.01
N VAL A 201 -15.94 3.35 -19.12
CA VAL A 201 -16.79 4.52 -19.37
C VAL A 201 -15.99 5.78 -19.11
N ASN A 202 -15.85 6.61 -20.16
CA ASN A 202 -15.10 7.86 -20.09
C ASN A 202 -15.84 8.85 -19.18
N PRO A 203 -15.30 9.16 -17.99
CA PRO A 203 -16.01 10.02 -17.06
C PRO A 203 -16.02 11.49 -17.47
N GLY A 204 -15.07 11.90 -18.32
CA GLY A 204 -14.98 13.26 -18.85
C GLY A 204 -16.10 13.58 -19.84
N SER A 205 -16.47 12.63 -20.71
CA SER A 205 -17.54 12.85 -21.71
C SER A 205 -18.93 12.95 -21.10
N PHE A 206 -19.18 12.27 -19.97
CA PHE A 206 -20.48 12.23 -19.30
C PHE A 206 -20.53 13.07 -18.01
N ASP A 207 -19.41 13.72 -17.66
CA ASP A 207 -19.21 14.47 -16.42
C ASP A 207 -19.66 13.69 -15.17
N ASN A 208 -19.42 12.38 -15.15
CA ASN A 208 -20.01 11.44 -14.20
C ASN A 208 -18.98 10.79 -13.26
N PHE A 209 -17.85 11.45 -12.98
CA PHE A 209 -16.80 10.96 -12.08
C PHE A 209 -17.37 10.42 -10.75
N ALA A 210 -18.20 11.20 -10.05
CA ALA A 210 -18.76 10.80 -8.76
C ALA A 210 -19.75 9.61 -8.84
N ILE A 211 -20.46 9.46 -9.96
CA ILE A 211 -21.53 8.47 -10.13
C ILE A 211 -21.19 7.39 -11.14
N TRP A 212 -19.93 7.25 -11.52
CA TRP A 212 -19.49 6.27 -12.49
C TRP A 212 -19.92 4.85 -12.04
N PRO A 213 -20.41 3.99 -12.94
CA PRO A 213 -20.48 4.13 -14.40
C PRO A 213 -21.79 4.74 -14.93
N PHE A 214 -22.60 5.40 -14.10
CA PHE A 214 -23.93 5.87 -14.50
C PHE A 214 -23.90 7.21 -15.23
N GLY A 215 -24.75 7.37 -16.24
CA GLY A 215 -24.98 8.69 -16.84
C GLY A 215 -25.78 9.60 -15.91
N LYS A 216 -25.58 10.92 -16.02
CA LYS A 216 -26.43 11.88 -15.30
C LYS A 216 -27.88 11.72 -15.72
N ALA A 217 -28.79 11.62 -14.76
CA ALA A 217 -30.21 11.70 -15.03
C ALA A 217 -30.53 13.08 -15.61
N THR A 218 -31.12 13.13 -16.81
CA THR A 218 -31.81 14.33 -17.28
C THR A 218 -33.22 14.31 -16.68
N ALA A 219 -33.81 15.48 -16.40
CA ALA A 219 -35.14 15.55 -15.79
C ALA A 219 -36.14 14.61 -16.50
N GLY A 220 -36.65 13.61 -15.77
CA GLY A 220 -37.59 12.60 -16.29
C GLY A 220 -36.97 11.29 -16.80
N SER A 221 -35.64 11.12 -16.82
CA SER A 221 -34.97 9.88 -17.22
C SER A 221 -34.24 9.22 -16.05
N PRO A 222 -34.36 7.89 -15.85
CA PRO A 222 -33.59 7.18 -14.83
C PRO A 222 -32.08 7.24 -15.13
N THR A 223 -31.26 7.11 -14.08
CA THR A 223 -29.82 6.89 -14.22
C THR A 223 -29.56 5.56 -14.92
N THR A 224 -28.98 5.62 -16.12
CA THR A 224 -28.65 4.44 -16.91
C THR A 224 -27.19 4.05 -16.66
N ASN A 225 -26.97 2.77 -16.36
CA ASN A 225 -25.63 2.20 -16.33
C ASN A 225 -25.04 2.19 -17.75
N LEU A 226 -23.96 2.97 -17.96
CA LEU A 226 -23.33 3.11 -19.27
C LEU A 226 -22.39 1.95 -19.63
N GLN A 227 -22.12 1.02 -18.71
CA GLN A 227 -21.44 -0.25 -19.00
C GLN A 227 -22.36 -1.30 -19.61
N SER A 228 -23.67 -1.24 -19.30
CA SER A 228 -24.67 -2.18 -19.84
C SER A 228 -25.37 -1.66 -21.10
N ALA A 229 -25.27 -0.36 -21.38
CA ALA A 229 -25.83 0.23 -22.58
C ALA A 229 -24.96 -0.14 -23.80
N ALA A 230 -25.49 -0.99 -24.69
CA ALA A 230 -24.96 -1.21 -26.03
C ALA A 230 -25.13 0.07 -26.87
N LEU A 231 -24.26 1.04 -26.68
CA LEU A 231 -24.20 2.20 -27.57
C LEU A 231 -23.55 1.77 -28.89
N ALA A 232 -24.22 2.10 -29.99
CA ALA A 232 -23.97 1.69 -31.37
C ALA A 232 -22.61 2.13 -31.98
N SER A 233 -21.59 2.39 -31.16
CA SER A 233 -20.29 2.97 -31.55
C SER A 233 -19.10 2.02 -31.42
N GLY A 234 -19.31 0.69 -31.47
CA GLY A 234 -18.20 -0.29 -31.43
C GLY A 234 -17.57 -0.50 -30.04
N ARG A 235 -18.27 -0.10 -28.98
CA ARG A 235 -17.83 -0.24 -27.59
C ARG A 235 -18.07 -1.66 -27.06
N GLN A 236 -17.07 -2.24 -26.40
CA GLN A 236 -17.21 -3.54 -25.73
C GLN A 236 -18.06 -3.39 -24.46
N VAL A 237 -19.34 -3.79 -24.56
CA VAL A 237 -20.33 -3.78 -23.48
C VAL A 237 -19.97 -4.80 -22.40
N GLY A 238 -20.36 -4.53 -21.17
CA GLY A 238 -20.21 -5.46 -20.05
C GLY A 238 -19.12 -5.07 -19.06
N ARG A 239 -19.07 -5.80 -17.97
CA ARG A 239 -18.13 -5.56 -16.86
C ARG A 239 -16.68 -5.83 -17.33
N PRO A 240 -15.70 -4.99 -16.93
CA PRO A 240 -14.30 -5.23 -17.25
C PRO A 240 -13.84 -6.61 -16.75
N GLY A 241 -12.98 -7.28 -17.53
CA GLY A 241 -12.35 -8.54 -17.14
C GLY A 241 -13.25 -9.79 -17.17
N THR A 242 -14.44 -9.72 -17.78
CA THR A 242 -15.34 -10.88 -17.94
C THR A 242 -14.84 -11.91 -18.96
N THR A 243 -14.06 -11.48 -19.94
CA THR A 243 -13.51 -12.33 -21.02
C THR A 243 -12.04 -12.70 -20.80
N ARG A 244 -11.30 -11.91 -20.00
CA ARG A 244 -9.90 -12.14 -19.65
C ARG A 244 -9.72 -11.86 -18.15
N SER A 245 -9.20 -12.84 -17.42
CA SER A 245 -8.87 -12.66 -16.00
C SER A 245 -7.86 -11.53 -15.86
N VAL A 246 -8.27 -10.43 -15.24
CA VAL A 246 -7.37 -9.32 -14.90
C VAL A 246 -6.92 -9.53 -13.47
N THR A 247 -5.64 -9.81 -13.26
CA THR A 247 -5.06 -9.92 -11.92
C THR A 247 -4.56 -8.54 -11.48
N PRO A 248 -5.06 -7.97 -10.37
CA PRO A 248 -4.51 -6.75 -9.81
C PRO A 248 -3.02 -6.91 -9.49
N ALA A 249 -2.24 -5.85 -9.72
CA ALA A 249 -0.82 -5.85 -9.38
C ALA A 249 -0.67 -5.85 -7.85
N VAL A 250 0.20 -6.71 -7.32
CA VAL A 250 0.55 -6.71 -5.90
C VAL A 250 1.57 -5.60 -5.68
N LEU A 251 1.25 -4.65 -4.80
CA LEU A 251 2.19 -3.58 -4.44
C LEU A 251 3.06 -4.01 -3.27
N VAL A 252 2.41 -4.54 -2.23
CA VAL A 252 3.07 -4.91 -0.98
C VAL A 252 2.39 -6.09 -0.34
N ASP A 253 3.20 -7.04 0.11
CA ASP A 253 2.81 -8.16 0.93
C ASP A 253 3.03 -7.83 2.42
N PHE A 254 2.41 -8.56 3.35
CA PHE A 254 2.59 -8.38 4.81
C PHE A 254 1.92 -7.12 5.39
N VAL A 255 0.70 -6.84 4.94
CA VAL A 255 -0.18 -5.85 5.57
C VAL A 255 -1.00 -6.50 6.66
N ASP A 256 -1.33 -5.73 7.69
CA ASP A 256 -2.15 -6.24 8.78
C ASP A 256 -3.58 -6.57 8.33
N GLY A 257 -3.91 -7.86 8.40
CA GLY A 257 -5.24 -8.39 8.12
C GLY A 257 -6.22 -8.30 9.29
N GLY A 258 -5.88 -7.64 10.40
CA GLY A 258 -6.74 -7.50 11.58
C GLY A 258 -6.74 -8.72 12.52
N VAL A 259 -5.72 -9.57 12.41
CA VAL A 259 -5.46 -10.64 13.37
C VAL A 259 -4.93 -9.99 14.67
N GLY A 260 -5.23 -10.52 15.86
CA GLY A 260 -4.65 -10.05 17.13
C GLY A 260 -5.25 -8.79 17.80
N GLY A 261 -6.46 -8.35 17.42
CA GLY A 261 -7.32 -7.56 18.32
C GLY A 261 -7.06 -6.05 18.43
N VAL A 262 -6.09 -5.48 17.71
CA VAL A 262 -5.92 -4.02 17.64
C VAL A 262 -6.99 -3.41 16.72
N ARG A 263 -8.19 -3.20 17.29
CA ARG A 263 -9.41 -2.75 16.60
C ARG A 263 -9.59 -1.24 16.52
N GLN A 264 -8.82 -0.46 17.29
CA GLN A 264 -8.88 1.00 17.21
C GLN A 264 -7.87 1.49 16.19
N ALA A 265 -8.34 1.70 14.97
CA ALA A 265 -7.65 2.56 14.03
C ALA A 265 -7.76 4.02 14.48
N PRO A 266 -6.76 4.86 14.15
CA PRO A 266 -6.90 6.30 14.22
C PRO A 266 -8.23 6.74 13.59
N SER A 267 -8.99 7.56 14.30
CA SER A 267 -10.15 8.23 13.71
C SER A 267 -9.67 9.29 12.72
N CYS A 268 -10.42 9.48 11.64
CA CYS A 268 -10.15 10.60 10.75
C CYS A 268 -10.18 11.93 11.52
N PRO A 269 -9.35 12.92 11.17
CA PRO A 269 -9.36 14.21 11.84
C PRO A 269 -10.75 14.83 11.77
N VAL A 270 -11.19 15.43 12.88
CA VAL A 270 -12.39 16.28 12.90
C VAL A 270 -11.91 17.68 12.51
N PRO A 271 -12.27 18.21 11.33
CA PRO A 271 -11.90 19.56 10.97
C PRO A 271 -12.58 20.56 11.90
N GLY A 272 -11.92 21.70 12.13
CA GLY A 272 -12.51 22.81 12.86
C GLY A 272 -13.70 23.37 12.09
N ILE A 273 -14.84 23.52 12.76
CA ILE A 273 -16.04 24.15 12.18
C ILE A 273 -15.72 25.64 11.99
N THR A 274 -15.59 26.07 10.74
CA THR A 274 -15.39 27.50 10.39
C THR A 274 -16.67 28.16 9.89
N ASP A 275 -17.63 27.38 9.38
CA ASP A 275 -18.97 27.82 8.97
C ASP A 275 -20.02 26.76 9.39
N PRO A 276 -21.12 27.13 10.09
CA PRO A 276 -22.17 26.18 10.47
C PRO A 276 -22.95 25.57 9.28
N ASN A 277 -22.90 26.19 8.10
CA ASN A 277 -23.63 25.73 6.90
C ASN A 277 -22.75 24.94 5.91
N VAL A 278 -21.42 25.04 6.05
CA VAL A 278 -20.44 24.31 5.22
C VAL A 278 -19.53 23.51 6.14
N VAL A 279 -19.73 22.19 6.14
CA VAL A 279 -18.91 21.27 6.93
C VAL A 279 -17.93 20.60 5.96
N ASP A 280 -16.69 21.08 5.98
CA ASP A 280 -15.56 20.23 5.59
C ASP A 280 -15.49 19.11 6.62
N SER A 281 -15.37 17.87 6.18
CA SER A 281 -15.29 16.66 7.01
C SER A 281 -14.36 15.66 6.35
N TYR A 282 -13.98 14.61 7.06
CA TYR A 282 -13.30 13.47 6.44
C TYR A 282 -14.21 12.26 6.46
N SER A 283 -14.35 11.62 5.32
CA SER A 283 -14.99 10.33 5.18
C SER A 283 -13.96 9.21 5.35
N LEU A 284 -14.26 8.25 6.24
CA LEU A 284 -13.45 7.06 6.43
C LEU A 284 -13.69 6.06 5.29
N SER A 285 -12.63 5.68 4.61
CA SER A 285 -12.64 4.71 3.52
C SER A 285 -11.74 3.50 3.82
N PRO A 286 -12.25 2.26 3.76
CA PRO A 286 -13.65 1.91 3.53
C PRO A 286 -14.50 2.20 4.78
N PRO A 287 -15.81 2.43 4.61
CA PRO A 287 -16.72 2.60 5.74
C PRO A 287 -16.77 1.34 6.60
N GLY A 288 -17.09 1.51 7.90
CA GLY A 288 -17.30 0.37 8.80
C GLY A 288 -18.38 -0.60 8.32
N THR A 289 -19.42 -0.09 7.68
CA THR A 289 -20.49 -0.89 7.05
C THR A 289 -19.95 -1.78 5.93
N LEU A 290 -18.95 -1.34 5.15
CA LEU A 290 -18.36 -2.14 4.05
C LEU A 290 -17.55 -3.29 4.60
N LEU A 291 -16.74 -2.98 5.62
CA LEU A 291 -15.89 -3.95 6.28
C LEU A 291 -16.70 -5.02 7.00
N ASN A 292 -17.82 -4.64 7.61
CA ASN A 292 -18.70 -5.58 8.32
C ASN A 292 -19.56 -6.43 7.36
N SER A 293 -19.88 -5.92 6.18
CA SER A 293 -20.64 -6.66 5.16
C SER A 293 -19.75 -7.57 4.29
N THR A 294 -18.45 -7.33 4.26
CA THR A 294 -17.52 -8.16 3.47
C THR A 294 -16.94 -9.30 4.31
N PRO A 295 -17.11 -10.58 3.91
CA PRO A 295 -16.61 -11.73 4.65
C PRO A 295 -15.10 -11.66 4.92
N GLY A 296 -14.70 -11.86 6.17
CA GLY A 296 -13.29 -11.89 6.58
C GLY A 296 -12.63 -10.53 6.80
N PHE A 297 -13.35 -9.42 6.67
CA PHE A 297 -12.80 -8.06 6.84
C PHE A 297 -13.41 -7.24 7.97
N ALA A 298 -14.32 -7.82 8.74
CA ALA A 298 -14.93 -7.15 9.89
C ALA A 298 -13.84 -6.61 10.85
N GLY A 299 -13.81 -5.30 11.05
CA GLY A 299 -12.84 -4.62 11.92
C GLY A 299 -11.40 -4.51 11.38
N VAL A 300 -11.13 -4.92 10.14
CA VAL A 300 -9.78 -4.85 9.56
C VAL A 300 -9.43 -3.40 9.21
N ARG A 301 -8.29 -2.92 9.70
CA ARG A 301 -7.78 -1.54 9.48
C ARG A 301 -6.26 -1.49 9.26
N GLY A 302 -5.69 -2.50 8.61
CA GLY A 302 -4.29 -2.46 8.18
C GLY A 302 -4.02 -1.49 7.02
N PHE A 303 -5.07 -1.11 6.28
CA PHE A 303 -5.00 -0.14 5.21
C PHE A 303 -6.33 0.61 5.14
N PHE A 304 -6.30 1.93 5.35
CA PHE A 304 -7.49 2.78 5.29
C PHE A 304 -7.12 4.22 4.94
N ALA A 305 -8.11 5.02 4.53
CA ALA A 305 -7.93 6.41 4.16
C ALA A 305 -9.03 7.30 4.76
N CYS A 306 -8.70 8.57 4.91
CA CYS A 306 -9.62 9.64 5.26
C CYS A 306 -9.64 10.60 4.08
N VAL A 307 -10.77 10.68 3.38
CA VAL A 307 -10.93 11.52 2.19
C VAL A 307 -11.75 12.75 2.57
N SER A 308 -11.22 13.93 2.30
CA SER A 308 -11.93 15.19 2.56
C SER A 308 -13.24 15.23 1.79
N ARG A 309 -14.29 15.62 2.47
CA ARG A 309 -15.65 15.71 1.96
C ARG A 309 -16.22 17.06 2.37
N ARG A 310 -16.71 17.82 1.40
CA ARG A 310 -17.43 19.07 1.66
C ARG A 310 -18.92 18.82 1.55
N THR A 311 -19.64 19.12 2.61
CA THR A 311 -21.10 19.04 2.62
C THR A 311 -21.70 20.40 2.92
N THR A 312 -22.83 20.69 2.30
CA THR A 312 -23.62 21.89 2.56
C THR A 312 -25.01 21.47 2.97
N THR A 313 -25.50 22.07 4.05
CA THR A 313 -26.86 21.82 4.54
C THR A 313 -27.75 23.00 4.16
N VAL A 314 -28.75 22.74 3.31
CA VAL A 314 -29.76 23.74 2.93
C VAL A 314 -31.12 23.20 3.39
N ASN A 315 -31.86 23.96 4.20
CA ASN A 315 -33.17 23.57 4.73
C ASN A 315 -33.19 22.19 5.41
N GLY A 316 -32.13 21.83 6.14
CA GLY A 316 -31.99 20.53 6.81
C GLY A 316 -31.60 19.37 5.91
N VAL A 317 -31.38 19.60 4.60
CA VAL A 317 -30.88 18.61 3.65
C VAL A 317 -29.40 18.82 3.44
N THR A 318 -28.60 17.88 3.94
CA THR A 318 -27.15 17.86 3.72
C THR A 318 -26.83 17.22 2.37
N THR A 319 -26.24 18.01 1.48
CA THR A 319 -25.82 17.58 0.14
C THR A 319 -24.30 17.69 0.03
N GLU A 320 -23.68 16.70 -0.58
CA GLU A 320 -22.25 16.76 -0.91
C GLU A 320 -22.03 17.74 -2.05
N VAL A 321 -21.14 18.71 -1.84
CA VAL A 321 -20.84 19.72 -2.85
C VAL A 321 -19.50 19.41 -3.48
N ASP A 322 -19.56 18.78 -4.66
CA ASP A 322 -18.42 18.57 -5.54
C ASP A 322 -18.02 19.91 -6.17
N THR A 323 -17.21 20.68 -5.45
CA THR A 323 -16.81 22.06 -5.82
C THR A 323 -15.60 22.10 -6.76
N GLY A 324 -15.14 20.97 -7.31
CA GLY A 324 -13.92 20.93 -8.14
C GLY A 324 -12.66 21.34 -7.37
N LEU A 325 -12.69 21.20 -6.04
CA LEU A 325 -11.58 21.55 -5.16
C LEU A 325 -10.53 20.44 -5.12
N ASN A 326 -9.33 20.86 -4.72
CA ASN A 326 -8.28 19.93 -4.32
C ASN A 326 -8.81 19.08 -3.15
N GLN A 327 -8.87 17.76 -3.32
CA GLN A 327 -9.29 16.85 -2.25
C GLN A 327 -8.08 16.46 -1.42
N ASP A 328 -8.21 16.52 -0.11
CA ASP A 328 -7.20 16.10 0.83
C ASP A 328 -7.44 14.66 1.26
N VAL A 329 -6.41 13.83 1.18
CA VAL A 329 -6.47 12.40 1.47
C VAL A 329 -5.39 12.08 2.48
N ILE A 330 -5.79 11.55 3.63
CA ILE A 330 -4.86 11.03 4.63
C ILE A 330 -4.90 9.51 4.54
N LEU A 331 -3.76 8.90 4.30
CA LEU A 331 -3.63 7.47 4.10
C LEU A 331 -2.89 6.84 5.27
N TYR A 332 -3.38 5.69 5.71
CA TYR A 332 -2.83 4.92 6.82
C TYR A 332 -2.53 3.49 6.37
N VAL A 333 -1.31 3.03 6.64
CA VAL A 333 -0.88 1.64 6.41
C VAL A 333 -0.23 1.09 7.65
N ARG A 334 -0.59 -0.13 8.04
CA ARG A 334 0.02 -0.90 9.11
C ARG A 334 0.50 -2.25 8.58
N GLY A 335 1.79 -2.50 8.69
CA GLY A 335 2.39 -3.78 8.33
C GLY A 335 2.27 -4.82 9.45
N ASN A 336 2.35 -6.10 9.07
CA ASN A 336 2.47 -7.24 9.98
C ASN A 336 3.52 -8.19 9.43
N ALA A 337 4.67 -8.31 10.12
CA ALA A 337 5.79 -9.14 9.66
C ALA A 337 5.54 -10.66 9.81
N ASN A 338 4.38 -11.07 10.31
CA ASN A 338 4.01 -12.46 10.45
C ASN A 338 4.01 -13.17 9.07
N GLY A 339 4.67 -14.32 9.01
CA GLY A 339 4.94 -15.07 7.78
C GLY A 339 6.33 -14.84 7.18
N ARG A 340 7.11 -13.87 7.68
CA ARG A 340 8.51 -13.70 7.29
C ARG A 340 9.43 -14.67 8.05
N PRO A 341 10.56 -15.09 7.45
CA PRO A 341 11.57 -15.88 8.14
C PRO A 341 12.01 -15.23 9.47
N GLY A 342 12.08 -16.02 10.55
CA GLY A 342 12.46 -15.54 11.88
C GLY A 342 11.35 -14.82 12.67
N VAL A 343 10.14 -14.65 12.11
CA VAL A 343 9.00 -14.02 12.80
C VAL A 343 7.97 -15.09 13.17
N ILE A 344 7.77 -15.31 14.47
CA ILE A 344 6.75 -16.22 15.00
C ILE A 344 5.61 -15.38 15.62
N GLY A 345 4.38 -15.60 15.14
CA GLY A 345 3.18 -14.94 15.63
C GLY A 345 2.95 -13.55 15.03
N ASP A 346 1.85 -12.90 15.46
CA ASP A 346 1.50 -11.56 15.00
C ASP A 346 2.46 -10.52 15.58
N VAL A 347 3.20 -9.86 14.69
CA VAL A 347 4.14 -8.80 15.04
C VAL A 347 3.73 -7.56 14.28
N PHE A 348 2.90 -6.75 14.92
CA PHE A 348 2.45 -5.47 14.39
C PHE A 348 3.60 -4.49 14.31
N LEU A 349 3.64 -3.76 13.21
CA LEU A 349 4.51 -2.63 13.03
C LEU A 349 3.73 -1.33 13.34
N PRO A 350 4.44 -0.23 13.66
CA PRO A 350 3.80 1.08 13.75
C PRO A 350 3.02 1.41 12.47
N SER A 351 1.89 2.10 12.62
CA SER A 351 1.15 2.62 11.47
C SER A 351 1.91 3.78 10.84
N LEU A 352 2.05 3.76 9.53
CA LEU A 352 2.54 4.87 8.72
C LEU A 352 1.36 5.74 8.29
N GLU A 353 1.55 7.06 8.31
CA GLU A 353 0.59 8.05 7.85
C GLU A 353 1.23 8.92 6.76
N THR A 354 0.46 9.24 5.73
CA THR A 354 0.82 10.28 4.75
C THR A 354 -0.41 11.10 4.40
N ARG A 355 -0.21 12.39 4.14
CA ARG A 355 -1.27 13.32 3.75
C ARG A 355 -0.98 13.87 2.37
N VAL A 356 -1.98 13.77 1.49
CA VAL A 356 -1.86 14.08 0.07
C VAL A 356 -3.01 14.98 -0.34
N LEU A 357 -2.65 16.17 -0.84
CA LEU A 357 -3.60 17.05 -1.51
C LEU A 357 -3.61 16.75 -3.01
N SER A 358 -4.72 16.24 -3.53
CA SER A 358 -4.93 16.05 -4.97
C SER A 358 -5.02 17.41 -5.65
N ARG A 359 -4.38 17.57 -6.81
CA ARG A 359 -4.28 18.87 -7.50
C ARG A 359 -5.15 18.95 -8.75
N GLY A 360 -6.18 18.12 -8.84
CA GLY A 360 -7.13 18.11 -9.95
C GLY A 360 -7.59 19.52 -10.34
N VAL A 361 -7.44 19.86 -11.61
CA VAL A 361 -7.98 21.10 -12.18
C VAL A 361 -9.31 20.73 -12.85
N ARG A 362 -10.40 20.70 -12.08
CA ARG A 362 -11.75 20.59 -12.64
C ARG A 362 -12.52 21.85 -12.29
N SER A 363 -12.95 22.57 -13.32
CA SER A 363 -13.89 23.70 -13.22
C SER A 363 -13.62 24.66 -12.06
N LYS A 364 -12.33 24.96 -11.79
CA LYS A 364 -11.96 26.02 -10.84
C LYS A 364 -12.43 27.33 -11.44
N LEU A 365 -13.61 27.77 -11.01
CA LEU A 365 -14.04 29.13 -11.27
C LEU A 365 -13.12 30.03 -10.45
N PRO A 366 -12.41 31.00 -11.08
CA PRO A 366 -11.62 31.96 -10.32
C PRO A 366 -12.58 32.69 -9.38
N SER A 367 -12.33 32.62 -8.07
CA SER A 367 -13.04 33.49 -7.13
C SER A 367 -12.60 34.92 -7.45
N SER A 368 -13.52 35.73 -7.97
CA SER A 368 -13.31 37.18 -8.03
C SER A 368 -13.21 37.67 -6.59
N ASN A 369 -11.98 38.00 -6.15
CA ASN A 369 -11.76 38.77 -4.93
C ASN A 369 -12.13 40.23 -5.17
#